data_AF-A0A6G8JIT3-F1
#
_entry.id   AF-A0A6G8JIT3-F1
#
_cell.length_a   1.000
_cell.length_b   1.000
_cell.length_c   1.000
_cell.angle_alpha   90.00
_cell.angle_beta   90.00
_cell.angle_gamma   90.00
#
_symmetry.space_group_name_H-M   'P 1'
#
loop_
_entity.id
_entity.type
_entity.pdbx_description
1 polymer ?
#
loop_
_entity_poly.entity_id
_entity_poly.type
_entity_poly.pdbx_seq_one_letter_code
_entity_poly.pdbx_strand_id
1 'polypeptide(L)'
;MNENLKSIIGIILSLIILYLLIKGTFKVLKWLINLFITNKKEQIDLSNLNAQELVSNQIKGDLGKQNKSSVFTKFFQNILLILMLPVYFIGKIIAKICYALQDHCPKCDSTEIKHISTQELDRWQGSKKVREKLASGKIKEKYVNATYVLRRRIYQCNKCGYSYHRDNKEEK
;
A
#
# COMPACT_ATOMS: atom_id res chain seq x y z
N MET A 1 35.12 -16.19 28.84
CA MET A 1 33.81 -15.77 28.29
C MET A 1 33.40 -16.78 27.23
N ASN A 2 32.28 -17.48 27.42
CA ASN A 2 31.87 -18.64 26.62
C ASN A 2 31.56 -18.23 25.17
N GLU A 3 32.02 -18.97 24.16
CA GLU A 3 31.87 -18.58 22.75
C GLU A 3 30.39 -18.48 22.32
N ASN A 4 29.55 -19.34 22.89
CA ASN A 4 28.11 -19.32 22.69
C ASN A 4 27.47 -18.00 23.18
N LEU A 5 28.00 -17.40 24.25
CA LEU A 5 27.51 -16.14 24.78
C LEU A 5 27.82 -14.97 23.83
N LYS A 6 29.01 -14.97 23.20
CA LYS A 6 29.38 -13.96 22.19
C LYS A 6 28.47 -14.02 20.97
N SER A 7 28.14 -15.21 20.50
CA SER A 7 27.26 -15.42 19.35
C SER A 7 25.84 -14.91 19.63
N ILE A 8 25.27 -15.25 20.79
CA ILE A 8 23.93 -14.79 21.20
C ILE A 8 23.88 -13.26 21.30
N ILE A 9 24.88 -12.63 21.91
CA ILE A 9 24.95 -11.16 22.01
C ILE A 9 25.04 -10.51 20.62
N GLY A 10 25.80 -11.09 19.69
CA GLY A 10 25.91 -10.61 18.32
C GLY A 10 24.57 -10.61 17.57
N ILE A 11 23.78 -11.68 17.73
CA ILE A 11 22.44 -11.79 17.13
C ILE A 11 21.50 -10.73 17.72
N ILE A 12 21.51 -10.55 19.04
CA ILE A 12 20.66 -9.55 19.72
C ILE A 12 21.02 -8.13 19.25
N LEU A 13 22.32 -7.79 19.16
CA LEU A 13 22.77 -6.50 18.66
C LEU A 13 22.37 -6.27 17.21
N SER A 14 22.47 -7.29 16.36
CA SER A 14 22.05 -7.23 14.96
C SER A 14 20.54 -6.94 14.83
N LEU A 15 19.71 -7.62 15.63
CA LEU A 15 18.26 -7.38 15.67
C LEU A 15 17.90 -5.98 16.16
N ILE A 16 18.62 -5.46 17.15
CA ILE A 16 18.43 -4.09 17.65
C ILE A 16 18.78 -3.06 16.58
N ILE A 17 19.91 -3.23 15.88
CA ILE A 17 20.32 -2.33 14.80
C ILE A 17 19.28 -2.37 13.67
N LEU A 18 18.81 -3.56 13.28
CA LEU A 18 17.78 -3.73 12.27
C LEU A 18 16.47 -3.03 12.68
N TYR A 19 16.04 -3.17 13.92
CA TYR A 19 14.86 -2.49 14.45
C TYR A 19 15.01 -0.96 14.41
N LEU A 20 16.18 -0.42 14.77
CA LEU A 20 16.45 1.02 14.72
C LEU A 20 16.45 1.56 13.28
N LEU A 21 17.00 0.81 12.32
CA LEU A 21 16.95 1.17 10.90
C LEU A 21 15.50 1.21 10.38
N ILE A 22 14.70 0.19 10.70
CA ILE A 22 13.28 0.14 10.34
C ILE A 22 12.54 1.35 10.95
N LYS A 23 12.72 1.61 12.25
CA LYS A 23 12.08 2.74 12.93
C LYS A 23 12.49 4.10 12.33
N GLY A 24 13.75 4.25 11.94
CA GLY A 24 14.26 5.43 11.26
C GLY A 24 13.59 5.66 9.91
N THR A 25 13.49 4.61 9.09
CA THR A 25 12.83 4.70 7.77
C THR A 25 11.35 5.06 7.88
N PHE A 26 10.61 4.54 8.86
CA PHE A 26 9.22 4.93 9.13
C PHE A 26 9.08 6.42 9.49
N LYS A 27 10.02 6.98 10.27
CA LYS A 27 9.99 8.39 10.65
C LYS A 27 10.23 9.31 9.46
N VAL A 28 11.19 8.95 8.59
CA VAL A 28 11.47 9.68 7.34
C VAL A 28 10.30 9.58 6.37
N LEU A 29 9.70 8.40 6.22
CA LEU A 29 8.52 8.19 5.38
C LEU A 29 7.33 9.02 5.85
N LYS A 30 7.08 9.07 7.17
CA LYS A 30 6.02 9.90 7.75
C LYS A 30 6.27 11.39 7.51
N TRP A 31 7.52 11.84 7.63
CA TRP A 31 7.90 13.23 7.32
C TRP A 31 7.70 13.58 5.84
N LEU A 32 8.10 12.69 4.93
CA LEU A 32 7.89 12.85 3.48
C LEU A 32 6.41 12.92 3.12
N ILE A 33 5.58 12.00 3.65
CA ILE A 33 4.13 12.03 3.43
C ILE A 33 3.54 13.36 3.90
N ASN A 34 3.96 13.85 5.07
CA ASN A 34 3.48 15.12 5.60
C ASN A 34 3.89 16.31 4.72
N LEU A 35 5.12 16.29 4.18
CA LEU A 35 5.64 17.32 3.28
C LEU A 35 4.87 17.38 1.95
N PHE A 36 4.50 16.23 1.39
CA PHE A 36 3.67 16.16 0.19
C PHE A 36 2.21 16.59 0.43
N ILE A 37 1.66 16.32 1.62
CA ILE A 37 0.31 16.77 1.99
C ILE A 37 0.29 18.30 2.15
N THR A 38 1.33 18.91 2.72
CA THR A 38 1.41 20.37 2.84
C THR A 38 1.61 21.07 1.50
N ASN A 39 2.35 20.47 0.55
CA ASN A 39 2.58 21.06 -0.77
C ASN A 39 1.36 21.01 -1.71
N LYS A 40 0.36 20.17 -1.41
CA LYS A 40 -0.86 20.08 -2.23
C LYS A 40 -1.85 21.24 -2.03
N LYS A 41 -1.58 22.16 -1.09
CA LYS A 41 -2.49 23.27 -0.76
C LYS A 41 -2.17 24.60 -1.44
N GLU A 42 -1.05 24.73 -2.16
CA GLU A 42 -0.81 25.88 -3.02
C GLU A 42 -1.15 25.51 -4.47
N GLN A 43 -2.24 26.09 -4.98
CA GLN A 43 -2.39 26.23 -6.43
C GLN A 43 -1.30 27.19 -6.89
N ILE A 44 -0.30 26.66 -7.58
CA ILE A 44 0.72 27.47 -8.24
C ILE A 44 0.07 28.04 -9.51
N ASP A 45 -0.24 29.34 -9.49
CA ASP A 45 -0.58 30.08 -10.71
C ASP A 45 0.66 30.13 -11.62
N LEU A 46 0.58 29.39 -12.72
CA LEU A 46 1.66 29.21 -13.71
C LEU A 46 1.76 30.35 -14.74
N SER A 47 1.17 31.51 -14.49
CA SER A 47 1.13 32.61 -15.44
C SER A 47 2.27 33.62 -15.32
N ASN A 48 3.20 33.50 -14.35
CA ASN A 48 4.13 34.61 -14.09
C ASN A 48 5.54 34.25 -13.58
N LEU A 49 6.18 33.20 -14.09
CA LEU A 49 7.59 32.92 -13.76
C LEU A 49 8.44 32.80 -15.03
N ASN A 50 9.03 33.94 -15.38
CA ASN A 50 10.09 34.08 -16.35
C ASN A 50 11.34 33.33 -15.80
N ALA A 51 11.58 32.11 -16.29
CA ALA A 51 12.62 31.19 -15.80
C ALA A 51 14.07 31.67 -16.02
N GLN A 52 14.26 32.88 -16.56
CA GLN A 52 15.55 33.37 -17.03
C GLN A 52 16.34 34.17 -15.97
N GLU A 53 15.69 34.67 -14.91
CA GLU A 53 16.36 35.50 -13.88
C GLU A 53 16.94 34.73 -12.68
N LEU A 54 16.49 33.50 -12.42
CA LEU A 54 17.02 32.69 -11.31
C LEU A 54 18.34 31.98 -11.65
N VAL A 55 18.64 31.80 -12.94
CA VAL A 55 19.84 31.08 -13.40
C VAL A 55 21.09 31.97 -13.35
N SER A 56 20.96 33.29 -13.47
CA SER A 56 22.11 34.20 -13.55
C SER A 56 22.78 34.49 -12.20
N ASN A 57 22.07 34.33 -11.07
CA ASN A 57 22.61 34.65 -9.75
C ASN A 57 23.31 33.48 -9.03
N GLN A 58 23.06 32.23 -9.43
CA GLN A 58 23.76 31.06 -8.83
C GLN A 58 25.13 30.78 -9.44
N ILE A 59 25.43 31.27 -10.64
CA ILE A 59 26.68 30.94 -11.35
C ILE A 59 27.90 31.70 -10.77
N LYS A 60 27.70 32.81 -10.05
CA LYS A 60 28.81 33.60 -9.46
C LYS A 60 29.28 33.13 -8.07
N GLY A 61 28.61 32.15 -7.45
CA GLY A 61 28.85 31.79 -6.04
C GLY A 61 29.87 30.68 -5.76
N ASP A 62 30.28 29.88 -6.75
CA ASP A 62 30.92 28.58 -6.44
C ASP A 62 32.21 28.27 -7.22
N LEU A 63 32.99 29.30 -7.55
CA LEU A 63 34.36 29.15 -8.11
C LEU A 63 35.43 28.97 -7.02
N GLY A 64 35.10 28.26 -5.94
CA GLY A 64 35.89 28.24 -4.72
C GLY A 64 35.91 26.93 -3.94
N LYS A 65 35.86 25.74 -4.58
CA LYS A 65 36.34 24.52 -3.93
C LYS A 65 36.74 23.42 -4.91
N GLN A 66 38.06 23.27 -5.04
CA GLN A 66 38.74 22.25 -5.83
C GLN A 66 38.38 20.81 -5.38
N ASN A 67 38.00 19.99 -6.36
CA ASN A 67 38.58 18.66 -6.64
C ASN A 67 38.57 17.56 -5.55
N LYS A 68 37.43 17.29 -4.91
CA LYS A 68 37.15 16.01 -4.21
C LYS A 68 35.79 15.38 -4.55
N SER A 69 35.15 15.78 -5.65
CA SER A 69 33.75 15.46 -5.96
C SER A 69 33.52 14.21 -6.82
N SER A 70 34.54 13.59 -7.43
CA SER A 70 34.34 12.46 -8.37
C SER A 70 33.95 11.14 -7.71
N VAL A 71 34.52 10.82 -6.53
CA VAL A 71 34.25 9.54 -5.85
C VAL A 71 32.96 9.61 -5.04
N PHE A 72 32.71 10.72 -4.35
CA PHE A 72 31.49 10.92 -3.58
C PHE A 72 30.24 10.98 -4.46
N THR A 73 30.29 11.67 -5.61
CA THR A 73 29.14 11.72 -6.53
C THR A 73 28.78 10.34 -7.06
N LYS A 74 29.77 9.51 -7.44
CA LYS A 74 29.56 8.11 -7.83
C LYS A 74 28.97 7.27 -6.70
N PHE A 75 29.43 7.47 -5.46
CA PHE A 75 28.90 6.78 -4.29
C PHE A 75 27.45 7.16 -3.99
N PHE A 76 27.11 8.44 -4.00
CA PHE A 76 25.73 8.93 -3.85
C PHE A 76 24.81 8.44 -4.97
N GLN A 77 25.30 8.42 -6.21
CA GLN A 77 24.54 7.93 -7.35
C GLN A 77 24.23 6.43 -7.23
N ASN A 78 25.21 5.62 -6.78
CA ASN A 78 25.00 4.20 -6.51
C ASN A 78 24.03 3.96 -5.35
N ILE A 79 24.14 4.72 -4.25
CA ILE A 79 23.20 4.62 -3.12
C ILE A 79 21.78 4.98 -3.57
N LEU A 80 21.62 6.04 -4.35
CA LEU A 80 20.31 6.46 -4.86
C LEU A 80 19.68 5.36 -5.72
N LEU A 81 20.46 4.71 -6.59
CA LEU A 81 20.01 3.54 -7.38
C LEU A 81 19.55 2.38 -6.48
N ILE A 82 20.32 2.06 -5.43
CA ILE A 82 19.97 1.00 -4.47
C ILE A 82 18.68 1.37 -3.71
N LEU A 83 18.44 2.65 -3.42
CA LEU A 83 17.25 3.13 -2.72
C LEU A 83 16.01 3.16 -3.62
N MET A 84 16.18 3.44 -4.91
CA MET A 84 15.08 3.46 -5.90
C MET A 84 14.64 2.06 -6.32
N LEU A 85 15.53 1.07 -6.30
CA LEU A 85 15.22 -0.33 -6.60
C LEU A 85 14.03 -0.88 -5.78
N PRO A 86 14.06 -0.86 -4.42
CA PRO A 86 12.96 -1.39 -3.62
C PRO A 86 11.67 -0.60 -3.84
N VAL A 87 11.74 0.72 -4.05
CA VAL A 87 10.55 1.54 -4.37
C VAL A 87 9.90 1.07 -5.67
N TYR A 88 10.70 0.79 -6.71
CA TYR A 88 10.22 0.24 -7.98
C TYR A 88 9.57 -1.15 -7.80
N PHE A 89 10.22 -2.04 -7.05
CA PHE A 89 9.68 -3.37 -6.77
C PHE A 89 8.37 -3.32 -5.98
N ILE A 90 8.30 -2.46 -4.95
CA ILE A 90 7.09 -2.23 -4.16
C ILE A 90 5.97 -1.70 -5.06
N GLY A 91 6.27 -0.74 -5.93
CA GLY A 91 5.30 -0.20 -6.91
C GLY A 91 4.71 -1.30 -7.81
N LYS A 92 5.55 -2.20 -8.32
CA LYS A 92 5.08 -3.35 -9.12
C LYS A 92 4.21 -4.33 -8.33
N ILE A 93 4.56 -4.59 -7.07
CA ILE A 93 3.77 -5.47 -6.20
C ILE A 93 2.40 -4.84 -5.93
N ILE A 94 2.35 -3.56 -5.57
CA ILE A 94 1.11 -2.83 -5.33
C ILE A 94 0.24 -2.83 -6.59
N ALA A 95 0.80 -2.55 -7.77
CA ALA A 95 0.05 -2.56 -9.02
C ALA A 95 -0.57 -3.94 -9.31
N LYS A 96 0.17 -5.03 -9.07
CA LYS A 96 -0.37 -6.40 -9.21
C LYS A 96 -1.47 -6.70 -8.21
N ILE A 97 -1.33 -6.27 -6.95
CA ILE A 97 -2.36 -6.45 -5.92
C ILE A 97 -3.62 -5.65 -6.30
N CYS A 98 -3.48 -4.39 -6.70
CA CYS A 98 -4.61 -3.58 -7.16
C CYS A 98 -5.30 -4.20 -8.37
N TYR A 99 -4.54 -4.71 -9.35
CA TYR A 99 -5.09 -5.39 -10.51
C TYR A 99 -5.86 -6.67 -10.14
N ALA A 100 -5.36 -7.46 -9.18
CA ALA A 100 -6.04 -8.68 -8.73
C ALA A 100 -7.30 -8.41 -7.89
N LEU A 101 -7.36 -7.27 -7.19
CA LEU A 101 -8.52 -6.84 -6.40
C LEU A 101 -9.59 -6.14 -7.25
N GLN A 102 -9.23 -5.66 -8.44
CA GLN A 102 -10.14 -4.99 -9.33
C GLN A 102 -10.94 -6.04 -10.12
N ASP A 103 -12.25 -5.83 -10.23
CA ASP A 103 -13.07 -6.67 -11.08
C ASP A 103 -12.75 -6.38 -12.55
N HIS A 104 -12.54 -7.45 -13.33
CA HIS A 104 -12.32 -7.37 -14.77
C HIS A 104 -13.33 -8.22 -15.52
N CYS A 105 -13.64 -7.80 -16.74
CA CYS A 105 -14.46 -8.59 -17.64
C CYS A 105 -13.70 -9.87 -18.03
N PRO A 106 -14.29 -11.07 -17.83
CA PRO A 106 -13.61 -12.32 -18.16
C PRO A 106 -13.40 -12.53 -19.68
N LYS A 107 -14.01 -11.69 -20.53
CA LYS A 107 -13.90 -11.80 -21.99
C LYS A 107 -12.88 -10.82 -22.59
N CYS A 108 -12.85 -9.57 -22.14
CA CYS A 108 -12.02 -8.51 -22.73
C CYS A 108 -11.09 -7.79 -21.75
N ASP A 109 -11.02 -8.27 -20.49
CA ASP A 109 -10.21 -7.71 -19.42
C ASP A 109 -10.46 -6.21 -19.13
N SER A 110 -11.63 -5.71 -19.52
CA SER A 110 -12.00 -4.33 -19.23
C SER A 110 -12.46 -4.18 -17.78
N THR A 111 -11.99 -3.10 -17.15
CA THR A 111 -12.41 -2.62 -15.84
C THR A 111 -13.78 -1.93 -15.83
N GLU A 112 -14.36 -1.66 -17.01
CA GLU A 112 -15.65 -0.98 -17.15
C GLU A 112 -16.79 -2.00 -17.03
N ILE A 113 -17.14 -2.31 -15.79
CA ILE A 113 -18.18 -3.26 -15.45
C ILE A 113 -19.33 -2.53 -14.77
N LYS A 114 -20.54 -2.79 -15.26
CA LYS A 114 -21.78 -2.31 -14.69
C LYS A 114 -22.48 -3.43 -13.93
N HIS A 115 -22.89 -3.17 -12.70
CA HIS A 115 -23.81 -4.04 -11.98
C HIS A 115 -25.24 -3.84 -12.54
N ILE A 116 -25.88 -4.93 -12.98
CA ILE A 116 -27.24 -4.90 -13.54
C ILE A 116 -28.27 -5.12 -12.44
N SER A 117 -28.16 -6.23 -11.74
CA SER A 117 -29.18 -6.66 -10.78
C SER A 117 -28.62 -7.64 -9.77
N THR A 118 -29.22 -7.66 -8.59
CA THR A 118 -28.99 -8.70 -7.58
C THR A 118 -30.26 -9.54 -7.45
N GLN A 119 -30.11 -10.85 -7.53
CA GLN A 119 -31.19 -11.81 -7.35
C GLN A 119 -30.90 -12.67 -6.12
N GLU A 120 -31.92 -12.93 -5.31
CA GLU A 120 -31.87 -13.91 -4.25
C GLU A 120 -32.21 -15.28 -4.85
N LEU A 121 -31.25 -16.21 -4.84
CA LEU A 121 -31.43 -17.55 -5.40
C LEU A 121 -32.01 -18.53 -4.38
N ASP A 122 -31.53 -18.44 -3.14
CA ASP A 122 -31.88 -19.38 -2.09
C ASP A 122 -31.80 -18.70 -0.73
N ARG A 123 -32.64 -19.18 0.19
CA ARG A 123 -32.69 -18.76 1.58
C ARG A 123 -32.90 -19.98 2.44
N TRP A 124 -31.94 -20.24 3.34
CA TRP A 124 -32.05 -21.33 4.29
C TRP A 124 -31.73 -20.86 5.71
N GLN A 125 -32.29 -21.57 6.68
CA GLN A 125 -31.92 -21.39 8.08
C GLN A 125 -30.78 -22.33 8.42
N GLY A 126 -29.80 -21.83 9.16
CA GLY A 126 -28.72 -22.63 9.72
C GLY A 126 -28.41 -22.20 11.14
N SER A 127 -27.47 -22.90 11.78
CA SER A 127 -27.06 -22.58 13.15
C SER A 127 -25.64 -22.04 13.14
N LYS A 128 -25.44 -20.89 13.80
CA LYS A 128 -24.13 -20.26 13.97
C LYS A 128 -23.69 -20.38 15.42
N LYS A 129 -22.43 -20.75 15.61
CA LYS A 129 -21.78 -20.76 16.92
C LYS A 129 -21.32 -19.34 17.26
N VAL A 130 -21.83 -18.79 18.36
CA VAL A 130 -21.46 -17.47 18.88
C VAL A 130 -20.83 -17.60 20.26
N ARG A 131 -19.94 -16.67 20.59
CA ARG A 131 -19.31 -16.56 21.90
C ARG A 131 -19.91 -15.35 22.61
N GLU A 132 -20.58 -15.60 23.72
CA GLU A 132 -21.21 -14.59 24.57
C GLU A 132 -20.36 -14.36 25.81
N LYS A 133 -20.10 -13.10 26.16
CA LYS A 133 -19.42 -12.74 27.40
C LYS A 133 -20.47 -12.49 28.48
N LEU A 134 -20.45 -13.29 29.52
CA LEU A 134 -21.35 -13.17 30.68
C LEU A 134 -20.93 -11.97 31.55
N ALA A 135 -21.88 -11.46 32.35
CA ALA A 135 -21.63 -10.42 33.34
C ALA A 135 -20.52 -10.81 34.35
N SER A 136 -20.33 -12.11 34.59
CA SER A 136 -19.25 -12.67 35.42
C SER A 136 -17.87 -12.67 34.75
N GLY A 137 -17.74 -12.13 33.53
CA GLY A 137 -16.51 -12.13 32.74
C GLY A 137 -16.19 -13.44 32.03
N LYS A 138 -16.94 -14.52 32.30
CA LYS A 138 -16.78 -15.82 31.65
C LYS A 138 -17.31 -15.79 30.22
N ILE A 139 -16.69 -16.56 29.31
CA ILE A 139 -17.14 -16.72 27.93
C ILE A 139 -17.94 -18.02 27.82
N LYS A 140 -19.15 -17.95 27.26
CA LYS A 140 -20.00 -19.11 26.99
C LYS A 140 -20.25 -19.21 25.48
N GLU A 141 -20.20 -20.43 24.97
CA GLU A 141 -20.55 -20.71 23.58
C GLU A 141 -22.04 -21.06 23.48
N LYS A 142 -22.73 -20.49 22.50
CA LYS A 142 -24.14 -20.75 22.22
C LYS A 142 -24.34 -20.94 20.72
N TYR A 143 -25.27 -21.80 20.34
CA TYR A 143 -25.75 -21.88 18.96
C TYR A 143 -26.98 -20.99 18.81
N VAL A 144 -26.95 -20.11 17.81
CA VAL A 144 -28.06 -19.24 17.45
C VAL A 144 -28.52 -19.58 16.03
N ASN A 145 -29.83 -19.52 15.80
CA ASN A 145 -30.37 -19.66 14.46
C ASN A 145 -30.00 -18.41 13.66
N ALA A 146 -29.42 -18.61 12.49
CA ALA A 146 -29.03 -17.57 11.54
C ALA A 146 -29.70 -17.86 10.19
N THR A 147 -30.10 -16.82 9.48
CA THR A 147 -30.62 -16.96 8.13
C THR A 147 -29.49 -16.71 7.15
N TYR A 148 -29.28 -17.65 6.24
CA TYR A 148 -28.31 -17.52 5.16
C TYR A 148 -29.02 -17.30 3.84
N VAL A 149 -28.44 -16.45 3.00
CA VAL A 149 -29.00 -16.07 1.71
C VAL A 149 -27.92 -16.25 0.65
N LEU A 150 -28.24 -16.98 -0.42
CA LEU A 150 -27.42 -17.05 -1.63
C LEU A 150 -27.89 -15.94 -2.58
N ARG A 151 -27.04 -14.95 -2.82
CA ARG A 151 -27.32 -13.86 -3.75
C ARG A 151 -26.50 -14.00 -5.02
N ARG A 152 -27.16 -13.96 -6.16
CA ARG A 152 -26.54 -13.85 -7.48
C ARG A 152 -26.48 -12.39 -7.90
N ARG A 153 -25.27 -11.84 -8.04
CA ARG A 153 -25.05 -10.51 -8.59
C ARG A 153 -24.72 -10.66 -10.07
N ILE A 154 -25.46 -9.95 -10.92
CA ILE A 154 -25.31 -9.97 -12.37
C ILE A 154 -24.57 -8.71 -12.81
N TYR A 155 -23.52 -8.91 -13.59
CA TYR A 155 -22.63 -7.87 -14.10
C TYR A 155 -22.60 -7.90 -15.62
N GLN A 156 -22.39 -6.73 -16.23
CA GLN A 156 -22.19 -6.60 -17.67
C GLN A 156 -21.01 -5.67 -17.96
N CYS A 157 -20.17 -6.08 -18.90
CA CYS A 157 -19.10 -5.24 -19.39
C CYS A 157 -19.63 -4.19 -20.36
N ASN A 158 -19.29 -2.91 -20.14
CA ASN A 158 -19.71 -1.82 -21.02
C ASN A 158 -18.98 -1.85 -22.38
N LYS A 159 -17.76 -2.40 -22.46
CA LYS A 159 -16.98 -2.44 -23.71
C LYS A 159 -17.43 -3.53 -24.67
N CYS A 160 -17.61 -4.76 -24.18
CA CYS A 160 -17.91 -5.91 -25.04
C CYS A 160 -19.33 -6.46 -24.88
N GLY A 161 -20.13 -5.89 -23.98
CA GLY A 161 -21.50 -6.32 -23.69
C GLY A 161 -21.62 -7.67 -22.97
N TYR A 162 -20.50 -8.35 -22.69
CA TYR A 162 -20.51 -9.66 -22.06
C TYR A 162 -21.08 -9.59 -20.64
N SER A 163 -22.06 -10.45 -20.36
CA SER A 163 -22.72 -10.53 -19.06
C SER A 163 -22.26 -11.78 -18.31
N TYR A 164 -22.00 -11.64 -17.03
CA TYR A 164 -21.60 -12.73 -16.14
C TYR A 164 -22.20 -12.54 -14.75
N HIS A 165 -22.15 -13.57 -13.93
CA HIS A 165 -22.69 -13.51 -12.58
C HIS A 165 -21.67 -14.00 -11.54
N ARG A 166 -21.84 -13.53 -10.31
CA ARG A 166 -21.14 -14.07 -9.15
C ARG A 166 -22.14 -14.35 -8.04
N ASP A 167 -22.01 -15.54 -7.47
CA ASP A 167 -22.85 -15.98 -6.37
C ASP A 167 -22.12 -15.73 -5.05
N ASN A 168 -22.76 -15.02 -4.13
CA ASN A 168 -22.22 -14.72 -2.81
C ASN A 168 -23.16 -15.26 -1.73
N LYS A 169 -22.59 -15.92 -0.73
CA LYS A 169 -23.32 -16.39 0.46
C LYS A 169 -23.21 -15.32 1.53
N GLU A 170 -24.35 -14.80 1.97
CA GLU A 170 -24.43 -13.75 2.97
C GLU A 170 -25.27 -14.23 4.17
N GLU A 171 -24.83 -13.89 5.38
CA GLU A 171 -25.63 -14.05 6.60
C GLU A 171 -26.51 -12.81 6.77
N LYS A 172 -27.80 -13.01 7.04
CA LYS A 172 -28.81 -11.95 7.18
C LYS A 172 -29.31 -11.83 8.61
#